data_AF-A0A0H2MG65-F1
#
_entry.id   AF-A0A0H2MG65-F1
#
_cell.length_a   1.000
_cell.length_b   1.000
_cell.length_c   1.000
_cell.angle_alpha   90.00
_cell.angle_beta   90.00
_cell.angle_gamma   90.00
#
_symmetry.space_group_name_H-M   'P 1'
#
loop_
_entity.id
_entity.type
_entity.pdbx_description
1 polymer ?
#
loop_
_entity_poly.entity_id
_entity_poly.type
_entity_poly.pdbx_seq_one_letter_code
_entity_poly.pdbx_strand_id
1 'polypeptide(L)'
;MKLSRRSLLASAALIPLAGQAQALSLGSGSRVFSEAVRQIGGVVDIADHMVRAVETEFLAVYGQDAMNTFIQLVDGRSITEALINASDDFKEQTKLIARVLYTGEITRTDDKGNSTTTVPYYPWSLAWSSLAFAKAPGICGGPKFGHWTHGPLKGGVM
;
A
#
# COMPACT_ATOMS: atom_id res chain seq x y z
N MET A 1 64.98 -4.16 -2.97
CA MET A 1 63.94 -3.21 -2.52
C MET A 1 62.64 -3.96 -2.33
N LYS A 2 62.13 -4.07 -1.10
CA LYS A 2 60.85 -4.73 -0.79
C LYS A 2 59.86 -3.64 -0.37
N LEU A 3 58.89 -3.35 -1.22
CA LEU A 3 57.80 -2.41 -0.93
C LEU A 3 56.85 -3.04 0.10
N SER A 4 56.75 -2.41 1.27
CA SER A 4 55.91 -2.82 2.38
C SER A 4 54.44 -2.51 2.09
N ARG A 5 53.54 -3.49 2.29
CA ARG A 5 52.09 -3.41 2.08
C ARG A 5 51.35 -2.37 2.94
N ARG A 6 52.06 -1.61 3.79
CA ARG A 6 51.47 -0.62 4.71
C ARG A 6 51.22 0.75 4.08
N SER A 7 51.66 1.01 2.85
CA SER A 7 51.52 2.33 2.22
C SER A 7 50.20 2.55 1.47
N LEU A 8 49.32 1.55 1.38
CA LEU A 8 48.08 1.63 0.59
C LEU A 8 46.83 2.04 1.38
N LEU A 9 46.93 2.29 2.69
CA LEU A 9 45.78 2.63 3.54
C LEU A 9 45.73 4.11 3.98
N ALA A 10 46.60 4.97 3.46
CA ALA A 10 46.70 6.37 3.87
C ALA A 10 46.03 7.38 2.92
N SER A 11 45.19 6.94 1.97
CA SER A 11 44.57 7.83 0.97
C SER A 11 43.05 7.85 0.96
N ALA A 12 42.37 7.32 1.99
CA ALA A 12 40.94 7.58 2.19
C ALA A 12 40.73 8.89 2.97
N ALA A 13 41.28 9.98 2.44
CA ALA A 13 40.94 11.32 2.90
C ALA A 13 39.58 11.70 2.28
N LEU A 14 38.66 12.10 3.15
CA LEU A 14 37.68 13.17 2.92
C LEU A 14 36.73 12.97 1.70
N ILE A 15 35.70 12.15 1.90
CA ILE A 15 34.41 12.36 1.22
C ILE A 15 33.45 12.89 2.29
N PRO A 16 33.01 14.16 2.24
CA PRO A 16 31.85 14.57 2.99
C PRO A 16 30.65 13.92 2.30
N LEU A 17 30.26 12.74 2.77
CA LEU A 17 28.93 12.20 2.52
C LEU A 17 27.94 13.11 3.27
N ALA A 18 27.55 14.20 2.60
CA ALA A 18 26.28 14.86 2.82
C ALA A 18 25.20 13.83 2.48
N GLY A 19 24.84 13.05 3.50
CA GLY A 19 23.88 11.97 3.47
C GLY A 19 23.55 11.58 4.90
N GLN A 20 23.28 12.60 5.73
CA GLN A 20 22.79 12.41 7.08
C GLN A 20 21.42 11.72 7.01
N ALA A 21 21.45 10.41 7.18
CA ALA A 21 20.53 9.63 8.01
C ALA A 21 19.06 10.12 8.03
N GLN A 22 18.27 9.74 7.03
CA GLN A 22 16.82 9.58 7.18
C GLN A 22 16.50 8.11 7.51
N ALA A 23 17.10 7.60 8.59
CA ALA A 23 16.88 6.23 9.08
C ALA A 23 16.12 6.19 10.43
N LEU A 24 15.64 7.33 10.92
CA LEU A 24 15.07 7.46 12.27
C LEU A 24 13.53 7.48 12.33
N SER A 25 12.81 7.14 11.25
CA SER A 25 11.33 7.08 11.28
C SER A 25 10.68 6.03 10.35
N LEU A 26 11.47 5.16 9.71
CA LEU A 26 10.90 4.16 8.79
C LEU A 26 10.01 3.14 9.52
N GLY A 27 10.34 2.80 10.78
CA GLY A 27 9.55 1.86 11.58
C GLY A 27 8.23 2.41 12.11
N SER A 28 8.17 3.69 12.50
CA SER A 28 6.93 4.33 12.99
C SER A 28 6.03 4.75 11.84
N GLY A 29 6.60 5.38 10.80
CA GLY A 29 5.84 5.89 9.65
C GLY A 29 5.20 4.79 8.82
N SER A 30 5.94 3.73 8.49
CA SER A 30 5.40 2.57 7.76
C SER A 30 4.27 1.88 8.55
N ARG A 31 4.38 1.83 9.88
CA ARG A 31 3.32 1.30 10.75
C ARG A 31 2.07 2.18 10.73
N VAL A 32 2.23 3.51 10.83
CA VAL A 32 1.09 4.46 10.77
C VAL A 32 0.41 4.39 9.40
N PHE A 33 1.19 4.34 8.31
CA PHE A 33 0.63 4.18 6.97
C PHE A 33 -0.13 2.85 6.83
N SER A 34 0.49 1.74 7.25
CA SER A 34 -0.16 0.41 7.21
C SER A 34 -1.44 0.37 8.03
N GLU A 35 -1.48 1.03 9.18
CA GLU A 35 -2.67 1.14 10.01
C GLU A 35 -3.77 1.96 9.30
N ALA A 36 -3.40 3.09 8.67
CA ALA A 36 -4.35 3.87 7.88
C ALA A 36 -4.91 3.06 6.69
N VAL A 37 -4.08 2.26 6.00
CA VAL A 37 -4.53 1.34 4.94
C VAL A 37 -5.54 0.33 5.49
N ARG A 38 -5.32 -0.22 6.69
CA ARG A 38 -6.26 -1.14 7.34
C ARG A 38 -7.57 -0.45 7.73
N GLN A 39 -7.51 0.77 8.26
CA GLN A 39 -8.70 1.56 8.57
C GLN A 39 -9.52 1.89 7.32
N ILE A 40 -8.87 2.27 6.21
CA ILE A 40 -9.54 2.53 4.92
C ILE A 40 -10.17 1.25 4.37
N GLY A 41 -9.48 0.11 4.50
CA GLY A 41 -10.03 -1.18 4.08
C GLY A 41 -11.24 -1.62 4.89
N GLY A 42 -11.36 -1.19 6.15
CA GLY A 42 -12.51 -1.49 7.01
C GLY A 42 -12.60 -2.95 7.45
N VAL A 43 -11.54 -3.74 7.23
CA VAL A 43 -11.47 -5.17 7.63
C VAL A 43 -10.16 -5.43 8.36
N VAL A 44 -10.21 -6.30 9.36
CA VAL A 44 -9.05 -6.61 10.22
C VAL A 44 -7.99 -7.42 9.46
N ASP A 45 -8.44 -8.32 8.57
CA ASP A 45 -7.58 -9.27 7.87
C ASP A 45 -7.32 -8.86 6.41
N ILE A 46 -6.54 -7.79 6.23
CA ILE A 46 -5.95 -7.44 4.93
C ILE A 46 -4.62 -8.17 4.80
N ALA A 47 -4.47 -8.93 3.70
CA ALA A 47 -3.24 -9.65 3.41
C ALA A 47 -2.04 -8.69 3.26
N ASP A 48 -0.91 -9.03 3.86
CA ASP A 48 0.26 -8.14 3.93
C ASP A 48 0.80 -7.70 2.55
N HIS A 49 0.68 -8.56 1.54
CA HIS A 49 1.10 -8.21 0.18
C HIS A 49 0.21 -7.12 -0.45
N MET A 50 -1.07 -7.02 -0.04
CA MET A 50 -1.96 -5.93 -0.47
C MET A 50 -1.57 -4.61 0.19
N VAL A 51 -1.17 -4.63 1.46
CA VAL A 51 -0.67 -3.43 2.15
C VAL A 51 0.61 -2.92 1.47
N ARG A 52 1.54 -3.83 1.13
CA ARG A 52 2.76 -3.48 0.38
C ARG A 52 2.48 -2.99 -1.04
N ALA A 53 1.48 -3.57 -1.70
CA ALA A 53 1.02 -3.10 -3.02
C ALA A 53 0.53 -1.66 -2.93
N VAL A 54 -0.34 -1.35 -1.96
CA VAL A 54 -0.82 0.01 -1.73
C VAL A 54 0.34 0.97 -1.48
N GLU A 55 1.28 0.61 -0.61
CA GLU A 55 2.47 1.45 -0.33
C GLU A 55 3.28 1.72 -1.61
N THR A 56 3.54 0.68 -2.40
CA THR A 56 4.29 0.79 -3.66
C THR A 56 3.61 1.72 -4.65
N GLU A 57 2.30 1.58 -4.81
CA GLU A 57 1.53 2.35 -5.79
C GLU A 57 1.29 3.79 -5.29
N PHE A 58 1.14 3.99 -3.99
CA PHE A 58 1.10 5.31 -3.38
C PHE A 58 2.40 6.08 -3.65
N LEU A 59 3.54 5.44 -3.40
CA LEU A 59 4.86 6.03 -3.65
C LEU A 59 5.09 6.31 -5.14
N ALA A 60 4.61 5.43 -6.02
CA ALA A 60 4.73 5.62 -7.46
C ALA A 60 3.92 6.82 -7.97
N VAL A 61 2.73 7.07 -7.40
CA VAL A 61 1.83 8.15 -7.84
C VAL A 61 2.17 9.49 -7.19
N TYR A 62 2.47 9.50 -5.89
CA TYR A 62 2.59 10.74 -5.10
C TYR A 62 3.99 10.99 -4.53
N GLY A 63 4.85 9.99 -4.48
CA GLY A 63 6.20 10.10 -3.92
C GLY A 63 6.26 10.09 -2.39
N GLN A 64 7.50 10.11 -1.88
CA GLN A 64 7.78 9.98 -0.44
C GLN A 64 7.28 11.18 0.39
N ASP A 65 7.36 12.40 -0.15
CA ASP A 65 6.95 13.61 0.58
C ASP A 65 5.44 13.65 0.83
N ALA A 66 4.66 13.23 -0.16
CA ALA A 66 3.22 13.06 0.00
C ALA A 66 2.90 11.97 1.03
N MET A 67 3.65 10.87 1.04
CA MET A 67 3.45 9.80 2.03
C MET A 67 3.75 10.28 3.45
N ASN A 68 4.82 11.06 3.63
CA ASN A 68 5.15 11.65 4.93
C ASN A 68 4.04 12.63 5.38
N THR A 69 3.51 13.44 4.47
CA THR A 69 2.41 14.37 4.75
C THR A 69 1.13 13.62 5.11
N PHE A 70 0.80 12.57 4.35
CA PHE A 70 -0.32 11.69 4.64
C PHE A 70 -0.20 11.06 6.04
N ILE A 71 0.97 10.52 6.38
CA ILE A 71 1.27 9.95 7.70
C ILE A 71 1.05 10.98 8.81
N GLN A 72 1.55 12.20 8.67
CA GLN A 72 1.34 13.28 9.66
C GLN A 72 -0.14 13.64 9.83
N LEU A 73 -0.93 13.56 8.75
CA LEU A 73 -2.36 13.84 8.79
C LEU A 73 -3.17 12.75 9.50
N VAL A 74 -2.70 11.50 9.51
CA VAL A 74 -3.42 10.37 10.14
C VAL A 74 -2.80 9.92 11.45
N ASP A 75 -1.59 10.36 11.79
CA ASP A 75 -0.95 9.99 13.06
C ASP A 75 -1.81 10.45 14.25
N GLY A 76 -2.11 9.50 15.15
CA GLY A 76 -2.95 9.70 16.32
C GLY A 76 -4.43 10.00 16.05
N ARG A 77 -4.93 9.85 14.82
CA ARG A 77 -6.32 10.14 14.43
C ARG A 77 -6.95 8.99 13.65
N SER A 78 -8.27 8.86 13.70
CA SER A 78 -8.96 7.94 12.78
C SER A 78 -8.99 8.51 11.36
N ILE A 79 -9.03 7.64 10.35
CA ILE A 79 -9.17 8.10 8.95
C ILE A 79 -10.46 8.89 8.74
N THR A 80 -11.52 8.55 9.47
CA THR A 80 -12.82 9.25 9.38
C THR A 80 -12.69 10.69 9.86
N GLU A 81 -12.03 10.92 10.99
CA GLU A 81 -11.76 12.27 11.51
C GLU A 81 -10.86 13.07 10.58
N ALA A 82 -9.83 12.43 10.00
CA ALA A 82 -8.92 13.08 9.06
C ALA A 82 -9.63 13.55 7.78
N LEU A 83 -10.67 12.83 7.34
CA LEU A 83 -11.40 13.13 6.11
C LEU A 83 -12.39 14.31 6.23
N ILE A 84 -12.91 14.63 7.42
CA ILE A 84 -13.99 15.62 7.61
C ILE A 84 -13.64 16.99 7.02
N ASN A 85 -12.39 17.44 7.18
CA ASN A 85 -11.88 18.71 6.65
C ASN A 85 -10.64 18.53 5.77
N ALA A 86 -10.51 17.37 5.13
CA ALA A 86 -9.36 17.04 4.32
C ALA A 86 -9.25 17.93 3.07
N SER A 87 -8.00 18.22 2.68
CA SER A 87 -7.70 18.77 1.35
C SER A 87 -8.12 17.78 0.26
N ASP A 88 -8.30 18.29 -0.96
CA ASP A 88 -8.65 17.44 -2.10
C ASP A 88 -7.54 16.44 -2.42
N ASP A 89 -6.26 16.82 -2.25
CA ASP A 89 -5.12 15.92 -2.40
C ASP A 89 -5.19 14.73 -1.43
N PHE A 90 -5.52 14.97 -0.16
CA PHE A 90 -5.65 13.91 0.83
C PHE A 90 -6.83 12.98 0.51
N LYS A 91 -7.94 13.54 0.00
CA LYS A 91 -9.08 12.73 -0.47
C LYS A 91 -8.70 11.88 -1.67
N GLU A 92 -7.97 12.41 -2.64
CA GLU A 92 -7.50 11.65 -3.81
C GLU A 92 -6.50 10.55 -3.40
N GLN A 93 -5.58 10.84 -2.50
CA GLN A 93 -4.68 9.85 -1.91
C GLN A 93 -5.45 8.71 -1.22
N THR A 94 -6.48 9.05 -0.44
CA THR A 94 -7.36 8.07 0.21
C THR A 94 -8.16 7.25 -0.82
N LYS A 95 -8.62 7.88 -1.91
CA LYS A 95 -9.30 7.20 -3.02
C LYS A 95 -8.37 6.24 -3.76
N LEU A 96 -7.09 6.58 -3.94
CA LEU A 96 -6.11 5.66 -4.51
C LEU A 96 -6.01 4.41 -3.63
N ILE A 97 -5.80 4.59 -2.32
CA ILE A 97 -5.72 3.47 -1.37
C ILE A 97 -6.97 2.59 -1.47
N ALA A 98 -8.15 3.19 -1.42
CA ALA A 98 -9.41 2.47 -1.53
C ALA A 98 -9.55 1.73 -2.88
N ARG A 99 -9.17 2.36 -3.99
CA ARG A 99 -9.21 1.73 -5.33
C ARG A 99 -8.32 0.49 -5.39
N VAL A 100 -7.06 0.62 -4.98
CA VAL A 100 -6.12 -0.52 -4.98
C VAL A 100 -6.65 -1.66 -4.10
N LEU A 101 -7.17 -1.34 -2.90
CA LEU A 101 -7.71 -2.33 -2.00
C LEU A 101 -8.96 -3.02 -2.55
N TYR A 102 -9.94 -2.27 -3.07
CA TYR A 102 -11.25 -2.82 -3.42
C TYR A 102 -11.37 -3.33 -4.86
N THR A 103 -10.58 -2.81 -5.80
CA THR A 103 -10.64 -3.25 -7.20
C THR A 103 -9.37 -3.92 -7.68
N GLY A 104 -8.24 -3.68 -6.99
CA GLY A 104 -6.92 -4.12 -7.45
C GLY A 104 -6.47 -3.41 -8.74
N GLU A 105 -7.16 -2.34 -9.13
CA GLU A 105 -6.87 -1.54 -10.32
C GLU A 105 -5.76 -0.54 -10.08
N ILE A 106 -4.84 -0.47 -11.05
CA ILE A 106 -3.76 0.50 -11.13
C ILE A 106 -3.81 1.19 -12.48
N THR A 107 -3.87 2.52 -12.46
CA THR A 107 -3.79 3.37 -13.64
C THR A 107 -2.40 3.99 -13.71
N ARG A 108 -1.69 3.80 -14.83
CA ARG A 108 -0.40 4.43 -15.11
C ARG A 108 -0.48 5.25 -16.37
N THR A 109 0.06 6.47 -16.32
CA THR A 109 0.16 7.36 -17.48
C THR A 109 1.60 7.34 -17.98
N ASP A 110 1.78 7.08 -19.27
CA ASP A 110 3.10 7.13 -19.91
C ASP A 110 3.56 8.57 -20.20
N ASP A 111 4.83 8.73 -20.59
CA ASP A 111 5.41 10.04 -20.95
C ASP A 111 4.72 10.72 -22.14
N LYS A 112 3.84 10.00 -22.85
CA LYS A 112 3.06 10.48 -23.99
C LYS A 112 1.63 10.86 -23.59
N GLY A 113 1.29 10.78 -22.30
CA GLY A 113 -0.03 11.10 -21.76
C GLY A 113 -1.07 9.97 -21.90
N ASN A 114 -0.69 8.77 -22.37
CA ASN A 114 -1.62 7.65 -22.49
C ASN A 114 -1.77 6.96 -21.13
N SER A 115 -3.01 6.82 -20.68
CA SER A 115 -3.33 6.14 -19.42
C SER A 115 -3.73 4.70 -19.67
N THR A 116 -3.02 3.76 -19.06
CA THR A 116 -3.34 2.33 -19.09
C THR A 116 -3.77 1.87 -17.70
N THR A 117 -4.94 1.23 -17.63
CA THR A 117 -5.43 0.61 -16.38
C THR A 117 -5.23 -0.89 -16.43
N THR A 118 -4.60 -1.43 -15.39
CA THR A 118 -4.32 -2.86 -15.21
C THR A 118 -4.86 -3.32 -13.87
N VAL A 119 -5.09 -4.62 -13.70
CA VAL A 119 -5.66 -5.19 -12.46
C VAL A 119 -4.75 -6.23 -11.81
N PRO A 120 -3.49 -5.89 -11.49
CA PRO A 120 -2.50 -6.87 -11.01
C PRO A 120 -2.88 -7.52 -9.68
N TYR A 121 -3.71 -6.86 -8.87
CA TYR A 121 -4.09 -7.33 -7.53
C TYR A 121 -5.53 -7.85 -7.44
N TYR A 122 -6.21 -8.01 -8.59
CA TYR A 122 -7.64 -8.36 -8.65
C TYR A 122 -8.05 -9.57 -7.79
N PRO A 123 -7.31 -10.70 -7.78
CA PRO A 123 -7.66 -11.87 -6.97
C PRO A 123 -7.74 -11.61 -5.46
N TRP A 124 -7.01 -10.61 -4.97
CA TRP A 124 -6.86 -10.30 -3.55
C TRP A 124 -7.59 -9.03 -3.13
N SER A 125 -8.36 -8.43 -4.05
CA SER A 125 -9.14 -7.25 -3.74
C SER A 125 -10.21 -7.52 -2.68
N LEU A 126 -10.44 -6.54 -1.81
CA LEU A 126 -11.39 -6.62 -0.70
C LEU A 126 -12.84 -6.74 -1.17
N ALA A 127 -13.14 -6.37 -2.42
CA ALA A 127 -14.46 -6.64 -3.00
C ALA A 127 -14.79 -8.14 -2.92
N TRP A 128 -13.83 -9.04 -3.18
CA TRP A 128 -14.09 -10.48 -3.11
C TRP A 128 -14.20 -11.00 -1.68
N SER A 129 -13.47 -10.44 -0.72
CA SER A 129 -13.59 -10.84 0.69
C SER A 129 -14.89 -10.35 1.32
N SER A 130 -15.48 -9.26 0.81
CA SER A 130 -16.77 -8.74 1.27
C SER A 130 -17.98 -9.59 0.83
N LEU A 131 -17.81 -10.48 -0.16
CA LEU A 131 -18.89 -11.28 -0.73
C LEU A 131 -18.89 -12.71 -0.15
N ALA A 132 -20.02 -13.10 0.45
CA ALA A 132 -20.19 -14.47 0.96
C ALA A 132 -20.46 -15.50 -0.15
N PHE A 133 -20.96 -15.05 -1.31
CA PHE A 133 -21.50 -15.92 -2.37
C PHE A 133 -20.62 -15.99 -3.62
N ALA A 134 -19.62 -15.12 -3.75
CA ALA A 134 -18.77 -15.02 -4.93
C ALA A 134 -17.29 -15.04 -4.54
N LYS A 135 -16.47 -15.51 -5.46
CA LYS A 135 -15.01 -15.46 -5.40
C LYS A 135 -14.48 -14.81 -6.67
N ALA A 136 -13.24 -14.35 -6.61
CA ALA A 136 -12.57 -13.77 -7.76
C ALA A 136 -12.65 -14.72 -8.97
N PRO A 137 -13.13 -14.24 -10.14
CA PRO A 137 -13.08 -15.00 -11.38
C PRO A 137 -11.67 -15.53 -11.67
N GLY A 138 -11.57 -16.78 -12.13
CA GLY A 138 -10.30 -17.48 -12.32
C GLY A 138 -9.83 -18.30 -11.12
N ILE A 139 -10.56 -18.27 -9.99
CA ILE A 139 -10.32 -19.13 -8.83
C ILE A 139 -11.54 -20.03 -8.59
N CYS A 140 -11.30 -21.30 -8.26
CA CYS A 140 -12.36 -22.22 -7.85
C CYS A 140 -13.01 -21.74 -6.54
N GLY A 141 -14.33 -21.50 -6.55
CA GLY A 141 -15.01 -20.74 -5.49
C GLY A 141 -15.24 -21.43 -4.14
N GLY A 142 -14.67 -22.61 -3.89
CA GLY A 142 -14.81 -23.29 -2.61
C GLY A 142 -14.25 -24.72 -2.60
N PRO A 143 -14.19 -25.38 -1.43
CA PRO A 143 -13.58 -26.71 -1.29
C PRO A 143 -14.31 -27.80 -2.06
N LYS A 144 -15.54 -27.54 -2.53
CA LYS A 144 -16.35 -28.43 -3.37
C LYS A 144 -16.99 -27.66 -4.52
N PHE A 145 -17.11 -28.31 -5.67
CA PHE A 145 -17.87 -27.83 -6.82
C PHE A 145 -19.35 -27.64 -6.42
N GLY A 146 -20.03 -26.62 -6.97
CA GLY A 146 -21.45 -26.38 -6.71
C GLY A 146 -21.77 -25.52 -5.48
N HIS A 147 -20.80 -24.79 -4.91
CA HIS A 147 -21.02 -23.89 -3.76
C HIS A 147 -22.11 -22.83 -3.99
N TRP A 148 -22.38 -22.46 -5.24
CA TRP A 148 -23.44 -21.53 -5.65
C TRP A 148 -24.85 -22.11 -5.54
N THR A 149 -25.01 -23.42 -5.34
CA THR A 149 -26.35 -24.06 -5.24
C THR A 149 -27.05 -23.76 -3.91
N HIS A 150 -26.34 -23.18 -2.94
CA HIS A 150 -26.88 -22.74 -1.66
C HIS A 150 -26.72 -21.21 -1.58
N GLY A 151 -27.84 -20.48 -1.69
CA GLY A 151 -27.82 -19.02 -1.59
C GLY A 151 -27.36 -18.54 -0.21
N PRO A 152 -26.84 -17.30 -0.10
CA PRO A 152 -26.44 -16.75 1.19
C PRO A 152 -27.63 -16.73 2.14
N LEU A 153 -27.44 -17.27 3.36
CA LEU A 153 -28.44 -17.20 4.42
C LEU A 153 -28.73 -15.72 4.71
N LYS A 154 -30.00 -15.31 4.66
CA LYS A 154 -30.41 -13.96 5.03
C LYS A 154 -30.21 -13.77 6.52
N GLY A 155 -29.22 -12.98 6.90
CA GLY A 155 -28.97 -12.57 8.29
C GLY A 155 -28.35 -13.68 9.13
N GLY A 156 -27.03 -13.60 9.33
CA GLY A 156 -26.36 -14.40 10.35
C GLY A 156 -26.82 -13.93 11.74
N VAL A 157 -27.48 -14.81 12.49
CA VAL A 157 -27.49 -14.71 13.95
C VAL A 157 -26.10 -15.17 14.39
N MET A 158 -25.35 -14.28 15.02
CA MET A 158 -24.11 -14.62 15.74
C MET A 158 -24.40 -15.52 16.93
#